data_AF-G5LN54-F1
#
_entry.id   AF-G5LN54-F1
#
_cell.length_a   1.000
_cell.length_b   1.000
_cell.length_c   1.000
_cell.angle_alpha   90.00
_cell.angle_beta   90.00
_cell.angle_gamma   90.00
#
_symmetry.space_group_name_H-M   'P 1'
#
loop_
_entity.id
_entity.type
_entity.pdbx_description
1 polymer ?
#
loop_
_entity_poly.entity_id
_entity_poly.type
_entity_poly.pdbx_seq_one_letter_code
_entity_poly.pdbx_strand_id
1 'polypeptide(L)' 'MAKTGAVINVKKPQFVSPGQMGNIVDKFHEGGNDKVILCDRGA' A
#
# COMPACT_ATOMS: atom_id res chain seq x y z
N MET A 1 0.52 5.81 9.83
CA MET A 1 1.64 5.06 9.24
C MET A 1 2.40 5.89 8.22
N ALA A 2 1.77 6.45 7.19
CA ALA A 2 2.47 7.27 6.18
C ALA A 2 3.41 8.34 6.79
N LYS A 3 2.92 9.16 7.72
CA LYS A 3 3.68 10.23 8.39
C LYS A 3 4.94 9.80 9.16
N THR A 4 5.19 8.50 9.37
CA THR A 4 6.38 8.03 10.09
C THR A 4 7.63 8.02 9.22
N GLY A 5 7.51 8.13 7.89
CA GLY A 5 8.63 8.06 6.94
C GLY A 5 9.30 6.67 6.85
N ALA A 6 8.77 5.68 7.58
CA ALA A 6 9.23 4.30 7.51
C ALA A 6 8.81 3.64 6.20
N VAL A 7 9.56 2.63 5.77
CA VAL A 7 9.16 1.76 4.66
C VAL A 7 7.94 0.93 5.09
N ILE A 8 6.86 1.00 4.32
CA ILE A 8 5.60 0.32 4.65
C ILE A 8 5.37 -0.86 3.70
N ASN A 9 5.21 -2.06 4.27
CA ASN A 9 4.81 -3.24 3.51
C ASN A 9 3.28 -3.42 3.56
N VAL A 10 2.61 -3.17 2.44
CA VAL A 10 1.17 -3.34 2.28
C VAL A 10 0.89 -4.72 1.71
N LYS A 11 0.26 -5.56 2.52
CA LYS A 11 -0.20 -6.89 2.10
C LYS A 11 -1.57 -6.77 1.41
N LYS A 12 -1.68 -7.24 0.18
CA LYS A 12 -2.93 -7.24 -0.57
C LYS A 12 -4.01 -8.05 0.16
N PRO A 13 -5.18 -7.49 0.49
CA PRO A 13 -6.27 -8.29 1.05
C PRO A 13 -6.84 -9.28 0.01
N GLN A 14 -7.35 -10.42 0.47
CA GLN A 14 -7.91 -11.47 -0.42
C GLN A 14 -9.11 -10.99 -1.24
N PHE A 15 -9.86 -10.03 -0.73
CA PHE A 15 -11.06 -9.48 -1.37
C PHE A 15 -10.77 -8.27 -2.27
N VAL A 16 -9.50 -7.91 -2.47
CA VAL A 16 -9.09 -6.73 -3.27
C VAL A 16 -8.45 -7.20 -4.57
N SER A 17 -8.95 -6.68 -5.69
CA SER A 17 -8.35 -6.92 -7.01
C SER A 17 -7.00 -6.18 -7.14
N PRO A 18 -6.06 -6.68 -7.96
CA PRO A 18 -4.77 -6.01 -8.16
C PRO A 18 -4.91 -4.53 -8.57
N GLY A 19 -5.87 -4.19 -9.43
CA GLY A 19 -6.10 -2.81 -9.87
C GLY A 19 -6.53 -1.85 -8.76
N GLN A 20 -7.19 -2.36 -7.71
CA GLN A 20 -7.61 -1.55 -6.56
C GLN A 20 -6.46 -1.24 -5.58
N MET A 21 -5.29 -1.87 -5.72
CA MET A 21 -4.12 -1.59 -4.88
C MET A 21 -3.55 -0.18 -5.11
N GLY A 22 -3.76 0.40 -6.29
CA GLY A 22 -3.32 1.78 -6.60
C GLY A 22 -3.89 2.80 -5.62
N ASN A 23 -5.20 2.69 -5.31
CA ASN A 23 -5.87 3.56 -4.34
C ASN A 23 -5.25 3.48 -2.94
N ILE A 24 -4.64 2.35 -2.57
CA ILE A 24 -3.97 2.20 -1.28
C ILE A 24 -2.64 2.95 -1.31
N VAL A 25 -1.88 2.83 -2.40
CA VAL A 25 -0.60 3.54 -2.60
C VAL A 25 -0.81 5.06 -2.60
N ASP A 26 -1.84 5.56 -3.29
CA ASP A 26 -2.14 6.99 -3.37
C ASP A 26 -2.38 7.60 -1.98
N LYS A 27 -3.05 6.87 -1.07
CA LYS A 27 -3.24 7.31 0.32
C LYS A 27 -1.93 7.41 1.11
N PHE A 28 -0.94 6.56 0.81
CA PHE A 28 0.37 6.67 1.42
C PHE A 28 1.14 7.87 0.85
N HIS A 29 1.05 8.12 -0.46
CA HIS A 29 1.60 9.32 -1.10
C HIS A 29 1.00 10.62 -0.54
N GLU A 30 -0.32 10.72 -0.45
CA GLU A 30 -1.02 11.86 0.18
C GLU A 30 -0.59 12.06 1.64
N GLY A 31 -0.30 10.97 2.33
CA GLY A 31 0.22 10.98 3.70
C GLY A 31 1.71 11.33 3.81
N GLY A 32 2.38 11.67 2.71
CA GLY A 32 3.80 12.05 2.64
C GLY A 32 4.77 10.86 2.66
N ASN A 33 4.35 9.69 2.19
CA ASN A 33 5.19 8.49 2.17
C ASN A 33 5.17 7.79 0.80
N ASP A 34 6.30 7.86 0.13
CA ASP A 34 6.64 7.26 -1.16
C ASP A 34 7.31 5.87 -1.03
N LYS A 35 7.55 5.41 0.19
CA LYS A 35 8.27 4.17 0.49
C LYS A 35 7.32 3.02 0.77
N VAL A 36 6.58 2.59 -0.25
CA VAL A 36 5.58 1.52 -0.14
C VAL A 36 6.02 0.28 -0.91
N ILE A 37 5.99 -0.88 -0.24
CA ILE A 37 6.17 -2.20 -0.83
C ILE A 37 4.80 -2.85 -0.93
N LEU A 38 4.42 -3.32 -2.11
CA LEU A 38 3.21 -4.13 -2.30
C LEU A 38 3.56 -5.61 -2.25
N CYS A 39 2.94 -6.33 -1.34
CA CYS A 39 3.12 -7.77 -1.18
C CYS A 39 1.83 -8.48 -1.57
N ASP A 40 1.91 -9.32 -2.60
CA ASP A 40 0.82 -10.23 -2.92
C ASP A 40 0.84 -11.42 -1.95
N ARG A 41 -0.34 -11.83 -1.47
CA ARG A 41 -0.50 -12.92 -0.49
C ARG A 41 -1.45 -14.02 -0.98
N GLY A 42 -1.66 -14.08 -2.29
CA GLY A 42 -2.53 -15.06 -2.94
C GLY A 42 -4.01 -14.65 -2.89
N ALA A 43 -4.70 -14.87 -4.00
CA ALA A 43 -6.14 -14.86 -4.15
C ALA A 43 -6.59 -16.25 -4.61
#